data_AF-A0A0T5ZUJ2-F1
#
_entry.id   AF-A0A0T5ZUJ2-F1
#
_cell.length_a   1.000
_cell.length_b   1.000
_cell.length_c   1.000
_cell.angle_alpha   90.00
_cell.angle_beta   90.00
_cell.angle_gamma   90.00
#
_symmetry.space_group_name_H-M   'P 1'
#
loop_
_entity.id
_entity.type
_entity.pdbx_description
1 polymer ?
#
loop_
_entity_poly.entity_id
_entity_poly.type
_entity_poly.pdbx_seq_one_letter_code
_entity_poly.pdbx_strand_id
1 'polypeptide(L)'
;MFKSLCVHDWLKYIKENRIDIVGKFWQRNYYEHVIRKEDELNKIREYIQNNPQRWHLDRENPEKIATDALEDEIFKHEVYVGK
;
A
#
# COMPACT_ATOMS: atom_id res chain seq x y z
N MET A 1 -11.31 -5.71 9.59
CA MET A 1 -12.65 -5.10 9.60
C MET A 1 -12.76 -3.84 8.71
N PHE A 2 -11.66 -3.23 8.24
CA PHE A 2 -11.69 -1.94 7.51
C PHE A 2 -12.04 -2.05 6.00
N LYS A 3 -11.38 -2.93 5.24
CA LYS A 3 -11.57 -3.05 3.77
C LYS A 3 -13.01 -3.31 3.32
N SER A 4 -13.80 -4.04 4.12
CA SER A 4 -15.19 -4.40 3.79
C SER A 4 -16.16 -3.22 3.91
N LEU A 5 -15.95 -2.33 4.88
CA LEU A 5 -16.84 -1.19 5.10
C LEU A 5 -16.63 -0.11 4.03
N CYS A 6 -15.38 0.20 3.71
CA CYS A 6 -15.06 1.13 2.62
C CYS A 6 -15.62 0.66 1.27
N VAL A 7 -15.65 -0.65 1.02
CA VAL A 7 -16.27 -1.22 -0.21
C VAL A 7 -17.77 -1.06 -0.20
N HIS A 8 -18.42 -1.24 0.95
CA HIS A 8 -19.86 -1.07 1.05
C HIS A 8 -20.27 0.35 0.63
N ASP A 9 -19.60 1.36 1.19
CA ASP A 9 -19.89 2.77 0.86
C ASP A 9 -19.57 3.10 -0.60
N TRP A 10 -18.46 2.58 -1.12
CA TRP A 10 -18.08 2.76 -2.54
C TRP A 10 -19.07 2.09 -3.50
N LEU A 11 -19.52 0.86 -3.22
CA LEU A 11 -20.52 0.16 -4.02
C LEU A 11 -21.86 0.90 -4.00
N LYS A 12 -22.24 1.48 -2.86
CA LYS A 12 -23.43 2.33 -2.75
C LYS A 12 -23.31 3.56 -3.64
N TYR A 13 -22.17 4.26 -3.59
CA TYR A 13 -21.90 5.42 -4.44
C TYR A 13 -21.95 5.08 -5.94
N ILE A 14 -21.34 3.97 -6.37
CA ILE A 14 -21.39 3.49 -7.76
C ILE A 14 -22.84 3.28 -8.20
N LYS A 15 -23.64 2.60 -7.37
CA LYS A 15 -25.03 2.28 -7.68
C LYS A 15 -25.90 3.53 -7.79
N GLU A 16 -25.71 4.49 -6.88
CA GLU A 16 -26.44 5.77 -6.88
C GLU A 16 -26.09 6.64 -8.09
N ASN A 17 -24.82 6.66 -8.50
CA ASN A 17 -24.34 7.48 -9.61
C ASN A 17 -24.36 6.75 -10.97
N ARG A 18 -24.84 5.50 -11.04
CA ARG A 18 -24.90 4.66 -12.25
C ARG A 18 -23.55 4.59 -12.99
N ILE A 19 -22.47 4.48 -12.23
CA ILE A 19 -21.12 4.33 -12.79
C ILE A 19 -20.93 2.88 -13.24
N ASP A 20 -20.64 2.67 -14.52
CA ASP A 20 -20.35 1.34 -15.05
C ASP A 20 -18.84 1.05 -14.91
N ILE A 21 -18.47 0.37 -13.83
CA ILE A 21 -17.09 -0.02 -13.52
C ILE A 21 -17.04 -1.48 -13.08
N VAL A 22 -16.21 -2.27 -13.74
CA VAL A 22 -15.94 -3.67 -13.41
C VAL A 22 -14.46 -3.81 -13.09
N GLY A 23 -14.11 -4.18 -11.85
CA GLY A 23 -12.72 -4.33 -11.44
C GLY A 23 -12.55 -4.90 -10.04
N LYS A 24 -11.37 -5.47 -9.77
CA LYS A 24 -10.96 -5.86 -8.41
C LYS A 24 -10.62 -4.59 -7.63
N PHE A 25 -11.43 -4.27 -6.62
CA PHE A 25 -11.27 -3.03 -5.86
C PHE A 25 -10.08 -3.06 -4.89
N TRP A 26 -9.80 -4.23 -4.30
CA TRP A 26 -8.67 -4.40 -3.40
C TRP A 26 -7.69 -5.45 -3.93
N GLN A 27 -6.40 -5.18 -3.75
CA GLN A 27 -5.38 -6.22 -3.74
C GLN A 27 -5.64 -7.23 -2.61
N ARG A 28 -5.29 -8.49 -2.84
CA ARG A 28 -5.38 -9.56 -1.84
C ARG A 28 -4.37 -9.28 -0.72
N ASN A 29 -4.78 -9.54 0.53
CA ASN A 29 -4.01 -9.25 1.76
C ASN A 29 -3.79 -7.73 1.98
N TYR A 30 -3.08 -7.37 3.04
CA TYR A 30 -2.71 -5.99 3.35
C TYR A 30 -1.36 -5.98 4.07
N TYR A 31 -0.59 -4.89 3.92
CA TYR A 31 0.62 -4.67 4.69
C TYR A 31 0.27 -4.27 6.12
N GLU A 32 0.90 -4.89 7.11
CA GLU A 32 0.73 -4.60 8.52
C GLU A 32 2.10 -4.56 9.18
N HIS A 33 2.41 -3.46 9.85
CA HIS A 33 3.67 -3.28 10.55
C HIS A 33 3.46 -2.47 11.83
N VAL A 34 4.03 -2.95 12.94
CA VAL A 34 3.92 -2.27 14.24
C VAL A 34 5.10 -1.33 14.42
N ILE A 35 4.84 -0.03 14.33
CA ILE A 35 5.84 1.01 14.49
C ILE A 35 6.19 1.21 15.96
N ARG A 36 7.45 0.99 16.33
CA ARG A 36 7.92 1.05 17.74
C ARG A 36 8.93 2.15 18.02
N LYS A 37 9.50 2.77 16.98
CA LYS A 37 10.55 3.78 17.07
C LYS A 37 10.20 4.98 16.20
N GLU A 38 10.62 6.17 16.63
CA GLU A 38 10.38 7.41 15.88
C GLU A 38 11.09 7.44 14.53
N ASP A 39 12.30 6.87 14.44
CA ASP A 39 13.05 6.78 13.18
C ASP A 39 12.27 5.99 12.11
N GLU A 40 11.70 4.86 12.51
CA GLU A 40 10.88 4.01 11.66
C GLU A 40 9.60 4.74 11.19
N LEU A 41 8.96 5.47 12.11
CA LEU A 41 7.81 6.31 11.80
C LEU A 41 8.15 7.38 10.75
N ASN A 42 9.31 8.02 10.88
CA ASN A 42 9.75 9.04 9.93
C ASN A 42 10.05 8.46 8.55
N LYS A 43 10.68 7.28 8.48
CA LYS A 43 10.90 6.56 7.22
C LYS A 43 9.59 6.19 6.53
N ILE A 44 8.61 5.67 7.27
CA ILE A 44 7.29 5.32 6.72
C ILE A 44 6.56 6.57 6.22
N ARG A 45 6.63 7.69 6.95
CA ARG A 45 6.06 8.98 6.51
C ARG A 45 6.73 9.46 5.21
N GLU A 46 8.05 9.40 5.14
CA GLU A 46 8.80 9.76 3.94
C GLU A 46 8.41 8.88 2.75
N TYR A 47 8.30 7.57 2.95
CA TYR A 47 7.84 6.63 1.93
C TYR A 47 6.44 7.01 1.43
N ILE A 48 5.46 7.23 2.32
CA ILE A 48 4.09 7.58 1.95
C ILE A 48 4.05 8.88 1.13
N GLN A 49 4.81 9.90 1.55
CA GLN A 49 4.85 11.20 0.86
C GLN A 49 5.48 11.09 -0.54
N ASN A 50 6.53 10.29 -0.67
CA ASN A 50 7.30 10.19 -1.91
C ASN A 50 6.81 9.09 -2.86
N ASN A 51 6.00 8.14 -2.40
CA ASN A 51 5.57 7.00 -3.21
C ASN A 51 4.93 7.39 -4.55
N PRO A 52 4.05 8.41 -4.63
CA PRO A 52 3.47 8.82 -5.91
C PRO A 52 4.52 9.23 -6.95
N GLN A 53 5.63 9.86 -6.51
CA GLN A 53 6.72 10.24 -7.39
C GLN A 53 7.67 9.08 -7.69
N ARG A 54 7.75 8.11 -6.78
CA ARG A 54 8.62 6.93 -6.86
C ARG A 54 7.92 5.66 -7.33
N TRP A 55 6.71 5.76 -7.87
CA TRP A 55 5.93 4.60 -8.35
C TRP A 55 6.71 3.71 -9.34
N HIS A 56 7.59 4.28 -10.15
CA HIS A 56 8.46 3.55 -11.08
C HIS A 56 9.50 2.63 -10.39
N LEU A 57 9.68 2.76 -9.06
CA LEU A 57 10.56 1.95 -8.22
C LEU A 57 9.79 1.02 -7.27
N ASP A 58 8.48 1.24 -7.11
CA ASP A 58 7.61 0.55 -6.16
C ASP A 58 7.49 -0.94 -6.50
N ARG A 59 7.53 -1.82 -5.49
CA ARG A 59 7.38 -3.28 -5.68
C ARG A 59 6.08 -3.70 -6.35
N GLU A 60 4.99 -2.97 -6.11
CA GLU A 60 3.64 -3.29 -6.59
C GLU A 60 3.43 -2.80 -8.02
N ASN A 61 4.37 -2.03 -8.57
CA ASN A 61 4.36 -1.64 -9.96
C ASN A 61 4.88 -2.79 -10.86
N PRO A 62 4.04 -3.35 -11.75
CA PRO A 62 4.45 -4.41 -12.67
C PRO A 62 5.55 -3.98 -13.65
N GLU A 63 5.70 -2.67 -13.88
CA GLU A 63 6.65 -2.07 -14.82
C GLU A 63 7.86 -1.43 -14.13
N LYS A 64 8.13 -1.77 -12.86
CA LYS A 64 9.22 -1.15 -12.10
C LYS A 64 10.57 -1.29 -12.80
N ILE A 65 11.38 -0.23 -12.76
CA ILE A 65 12.65 -0.15 -13.49
C ILE A 65 13.88 -0.35 -12.61
N ALA A 66 13.73 -0.17 -11.30
CA ALA A 66 14.79 -0.36 -10.29
C ALA A 66 14.14 -0.58 -8.90
N THR A 67 14.97 -0.57 -7.84
CA THR A 67 14.55 -0.75 -6.44
C THR A 67 14.72 0.55 -5.64
N ASP A 68 13.79 0.84 -4.72
CA ASP A 68 13.94 1.94 -3.76
C ASP A 68 14.66 1.44 -2.48
N ALA A 69 15.76 2.11 -2.12
CA ALA A 69 16.54 1.77 -0.93
C ALA A 69 15.76 2.00 0.38
N LEU A 70 14.90 3.02 0.44
CA LEU A 70 14.04 3.27 1.60
C LEU A 70 12.97 2.18 1.73
N GLU A 71 12.44 1.72 0.61
CA GLU A 71 11.51 0.59 0.58
C GLU A 71 12.20 -0.69 1.08
N ASP A 72 13.43 -0.95 0.64
CA ASP A 72 14.22 -2.06 1.17
C ASP A 72 14.40 -1.97 2.69
N GLU A 73 14.68 -0.79 3.24
CA GLU A 73 14.83 -0.60 4.69
C GLU A 73 13.53 -0.83 5.47
N ILE A 74 12.40 -0.33 4.96
CA ILE A 74 11.08 -0.44 5.62
C ILE A 74 10.59 -1.88 5.61
N PHE A 75 10.77 -2.58 4.48
CA PHE A 75 10.09 -3.85 4.25
C PHE A 75 11.01 -5.09 4.32
N LYS A 76 12.35 -4.97 4.26
CA LYS A 76 13.25 -6.14 4.45
C LYS A 76 13.28 -6.65 5.89
N HIS A 77 12.96 -5.82 6.88
CA HIS A 77 12.97 -6.23 8.29
C HIS A 77 12.03 -7.42 8.59
N GLU A 78 11.00 -7.63 7.78
CA GLU A 78 10.02 -8.72 8.00
C GLU A 78 10.46 -10.06 7.40
N VAL A 79 11.36 -10.05 6.42
CA VAL A 79 11.81 -11.29 5.74
C VAL A 79 12.77 -12.10 6.62
N TYR A 80 13.49 -11.46 7.56
CA TYR A 80 14.48 -12.11 8.42
C TYR A 80 13.94 -12.61 9.77
N VAL A 81 12.71 -12.24 10.15
CA VAL A 81 12.09 -12.66 11.43
C VAL A 81 11.25 -13.94 11.24
N GLY A 82 11.16 -14.46 10.02
CA GLY A 82 10.50 -15.73 9.69
C GLY A 82 11.44 -16.93 9.69
N LYS A 83 11.98 -17.33 10.85
CA LYS A 83 12.36 -18.71 11.18
C LYS A 83 12.12 -18.98 12.66
#